data_AF-A0A8C5XHX2-F1
#
_entry.id   AF-A0A8C5XHX2-F1
#
_cell.length_a   1.000
_cell.length_b   1.000
_cell.length_c   1.000
_cell.angle_alpha   90.00
_cell.angle_beta   90.00
_cell.angle_gamma   90.00
#
_symmetry.space_group_name_H-M   'P 1'
#
loop_
_entity.id
_entity.type
_entity.pdbx_description
1 polymer ?
#
loop_
_entity_poly.entity_id
_entity_poly.type
_entity_poly.pdbx_seq_one_letter_code
_entity_poly.pdbx_strand_id
1 'polypeptide(L)'
;MSLLRSLSFCLVSRTRSCLAGSLLLQSPQLWHTFHAGSWLSSSASSKELLMKLRRKTGYSFVNCKKALETCGGDLKQAEVWLHKQAQQEGWSKAAKLHGRKTKEGLIGLLQEGNVTVLVEVNCETDFVSKNLRFQQLVQQVALGTMLHCQSLKDQVSTYSKGNWEKT
;
A
#
# COMPACT_ATOMS: atom_id res chain seq x y z
N MET A 1 -43.07 -12.64 -0.26
CA MET A 1 -42.50 -13.96 0.13
C MET A 1 -41.38 -13.67 1.13
N SER A 2 -41.80 -13.40 2.36
CA SER A 2 -40.94 -13.17 3.52
C SER A 2 -40.26 -14.48 3.91
N LEU A 3 -39.04 -14.43 4.44
CA LEU A 3 -38.58 -15.24 5.58
C LEU A 3 -37.15 -14.82 5.96
N LEU A 4 -37.05 -13.97 7.00
CA LEU A 4 -35.88 -13.83 7.87
C LEU A 4 -35.72 -15.08 8.74
N ARG A 5 -34.48 -15.54 8.99
CA ARG A 5 -34.00 -16.30 10.17
C ARG A 5 -32.46 -16.20 10.20
N SER A 6 -31.71 -16.05 11.29
CA SER A 6 -32.01 -15.90 12.72
C SER A 6 -30.72 -15.40 13.39
N LEU A 7 -30.80 -14.34 14.21
CA LEU A 7 -29.80 -14.00 15.22
C LEU A 7 -29.97 -14.97 16.41
N SER A 8 -28.86 -15.40 17.01
CA SER A 8 -28.88 -16.18 18.25
C SER A 8 -28.12 -15.41 19.33
N PHE A 9 -28.88 -14.77 20.21
CA PHE A 9 -28.46 -14.25 21.50
C PHE A 9 -29.10 -15.18 22.53
N CYS A 10 -28.31 -15.80 23.41
CA CYS A 10 -28.84 -16.49 24.58
C CYS A 10 -28.05 -16.02 25.81
N LEU A 11 -28.71 -15.17 26.60
CA LEU A 11 -28.35 -14.84 27.96
C LEU A 11 -29.25 -15.69 28.86
N VAL A 12 -28.68 -16.51 29.74
CA VAL A 12 -29.43 -17.12 30.86
C VAL A 12 -28.65 -16.89 32.13
N SER A 13 -29.31 -16.19 33.04
CA SER A 13 -28.94 -15.96 34.43
C SER A 13 -29.80 -16.87 35.33
N ARG A 14 -29.21 -17.44 36.39
CA ARG A 14 -29.88 -17.62 37.70
C ARG A 14 -28.89 -18.02 38.80
N THR A 15 -29.36 -17.80 40.00
CA THR A 15 -28.67 -17.45 41.26
C THR A 15 -28.69 -18.56 42.31
N ARG A 16 -27.90 -18.35 43.39
CA ARG A 16 -27.96 -18.93 44.76
C ARG A 16 -27.46 -20.39 44.90
N SER A 17 -26.80 -20.84 45.97
CA SER A 17 -26.39 -20.27 47.27
C SER A 17 -25.65 -21.36 48.10
N CYS A 18 -24.71 -20.91 48.95
CA CYS A 18 -24.40 -21.40 50.31
C CYS A 18 -23.77 -22.80 50.60
N LEU A 19 -22.67 -22.68 51.38
CA LEU A 19 -22.25 -23.44 52.59
C LEU A 19 -21.17 -24.55 52.50
N ALA A 20 -20.08 -24.23 53.24
CA ALA A 20 -19.33 -25.05 54.20
C ALA A 20 -18.28 -26.07 53.71
N GLY A 21 -17.01 -25.75 54.01
CA GLY A 21 -16.31 -26.52 55.05
C GLY A 21 -15.18 -27.48 54.63
N SER A 22 -14.02 -27.25 55.26
CA SER A 22 -12.96 -28.18 55.62
C SER A 22 -11.74 -28.38 54.69
N LEU A 23 -10.60 -28.11 55.33
CA LEU A 23 -9.23 -28.43 54.95
C LEU A 23 -9.07 -29.91 54.55
N LEU A 24 -8.09 -30.21 53.69
CA LEU A 24 -6.91 -31.02 54.05
C LEU A 24 -5.89 -31.12 52.90
N LEU A 25 -4.65 -30.83 53.27
CA LEU A 25 -3.33 -31.33 52.84
C LEU A 25 -3.17 -32.36 51.69
N GLN A 26 -2.13 -32.05 50.87
CA GLN A 26 -1.03 -32.92 50.40
C GLN A 26 -1.10 -33.72 49.07
N SER A 27 -0.34 -33.18 48.09
CA SER A 27 0.83 -33.83 47.42
C SER A 27 0.58 -34.83 46.26
N PRO A 28 1.62 -35.25 45.48
CA PRO A 28 1.84 -34.77 44.10
C PRO A 28 1.89 -35.91 43.05
N GLN A 29 2.24 -35.52 41.80
CA GLN A 29 2.68 -36.32 40.64
C GLN A 29 1.57 -36.78 39.67
N LEU A 30 1.65 -36.33 38.42
CA LEU A 30 1.81 -37.21 37.25
C LEU A 30 1.98 -36.38 35.97
N TRP A 31 3.17 -36.53 35.41
CA TRP A 31 3.71 -36.02 34.15
C TRP A 31 2.77 -36.37 33.00
N HIS A 32 2.07 -35.39 32.44
CA HIS A 32 1.60 -35.53 31.06
C HIS A 32 2.73 -35.09 30.14
N THR A 33 3.26 -36.09 29.46
CA THR A 33 4.19 -36.01 28.33
C THR A 33 3.74 -34.92 27.37
N PHE A 34 4.41 -33.77 27.43
CA PHE A 34 4.38 -32.83 26.32
C PHE A 34 5.03 -33.55 25.14
N HIS A 35 4.24 -33.88 24.12
CA HIS A 35 4.80 -34.16 22.81
C HIS A 35 5.57 -32.90 22.41
N ALA A 36 6.90 -33.00 22.45
CA ALA A 36 7.78 -32.10 21.74
C ALA A 36 7.41 -32.19 20.26
N GLY A 37 6.43 -31.38 19.85
CA GLY A 37 6.21 -31.09 18.44
C GLY A 37 7.55 -30.64 17.89
N SER A 38 7.92 -31.19 16.74
CA SER A 38 9.14 -30.86 16.02
C SER A 38 9.22 -29.34 15.82
N TRP A 39 9.90 -28.67 16.74
CA TRP A 39 10.36 -27.31 16.53
C TRP A 39 11.63 -27.46 15.70
N LEU A 40 11.56 -26.98 14.45
CA LEU A 40 12.65 -26.55 13.55
C LEU A 40 12.50 -27.13 12.14
N SER A 41 12.00 -26.28 11.25
CA SER A 41 12.84 -25.89 10.12
C SER A 41 12.59 -24.42 9.79
N SER A 42 13.10 -23.55 10.66
CA SER A 42 13.31 -22.14 10.31
C SER A 42 14.73 -22.06 9.77
N SER A 43 14.90 -22.16 8.45
CA SER A 43 16.19 -21.86 7.84
C SER A 43 16.56 -20.40 8.16
N ALA A 44 17.61 -20.20 8.95
CA ALA A 44 18.08 -18.87 9.37
C ALA A 44 18.33 -17.93 8.18
N SER A 45 18.68 -18.50 7.02
CA SER A 45 18.88 -17.80 5.74
C SER A 45 17.63 -17.08 5.23
N SER A 46 16.43 -17.64 5.41
CA SER A 46 15.19 -17.10 4.81
C SER A 46 14.79 -15.72 5.38
N LYS A 47 14.95 -15.53 6.70
CA LYS A 47 14.64 -14.26 7.38
C LYS A 47 15.61 -13.15 6.97
N GLU A 48 16.89 -13.47 6.84
CA GLU A 48 17.91 -12.50 6.43
C GLU A 48 17.71 -12.05 4.98
N LEU A 49 17.43 -12.99 4.06
CA LEU A 49 17.11 -12.69 2.67
C LEU A 49 15.86 -11.79 2.56
N LEU A 50 14.80 -12.10 3.32
CA LEU A 50 13.58 -11.29 3.37
C LEU A 50 13.86 -9.85 3.85
N MET A 51 14.64 -9.71 4.92
CA MET A 51 15.02 -8.41 5.45
C MET A 51 15.89 -7.61 4.45
N LYS A 52 16.82 -8.29 3.79
CA LYS A 52 17.70 -7.68 2.77
C LYS A 52 16.87 -7.16 1.58
N LEU A 53 15.95 -7.97 1.06
CA LEU A 53 15.06 -7.58 -0.04
C LEU A 53 14.16 -6.40 0.33
N ARG A 54 13.56 -6.42 1.53
CA ARG A 54 12.73 -5.32 2.01
C ARG A 54 13.51 -4.03 2.20
N ARG A 55 14.70 -4.08 2.82
CA ARG A 55 15.53 -2.88 3.02
C ARG A 55 15.94 -2.25 1.70
N LYS A 56 16.22 -3.08 0.68
CA LYS A 56 16.63 -2.62 -0.64
C LYS A 56 15.48 -2.02 -1.45
N THR A 57 14.29 -2.63 -1.40
CA THR A 57 13.17 -2.26 -2.29
C THR A 57 12.09 -1.40 -1.62
N GLY A 58 11.89 -1.54 -0.31
CA GLY A 58 10.84 -0.85 0.45
C GLY A 58 9.43 -1.44 0.30
N TYR A 59 9.24 -2.55 -0.43
CA TYR A 59 7.93 -3.20 -0.56
C TYR A 59 7.46 -3.87 0.75
N SER A 60 6.16 -4.21 0.81
CA SER A 60 5.57 -4.87 1.98
C SER A 60 6.24 -6.22 2.25
N PHE A 61 6.33 -6.62 3.53
CA PHE A 61 6.90 -7.92 3.91
C PHE A 61 6.20 -9.10 3.22
N VAL A 62 4.88 -9.03 3.07
CA VAL A 62 4.07 -10.08 2.42
C VAL A 62 4.47 -10.23 0.95
N ASN A 63 4.63 -9.11 0.24
CA ASN A 63 5.02 -9.14 -1.18
C ASN A 63 6.46 -9.64 -1.33
N CYS A 64 7.38 -9.19 -0.46
CA CYS A 64 8.77 -9.68 -0.47
C CYS A 64 8.86 -11.18 -0.19
N LYS A 65 8.04 -11.70 0.74
CA LYS A 65 7.99 -13.14 1.05
C LYS A 65 7.50 -13.94 -0.16
N LYS A 66 6.38 -13.51 -0.77
CA LYS A 66 5.82 -14.14 -1.97
C LYS A 66 6.79 -14.11 -3.15
N ALA A 67 7.53 -13.01 -3.32
CA ALA A 67 8.55 -12.89 -4.34
C ALA A 67 9.68 -13.90 -4.16
N LEU A 68 10.19 -14.06 -2.94
CA LEU A 68 11.24 -15.02 -2.61
C LEU A 68 10.77 -16.47 -2.78
N GLU A 69 9.53 -16.77 -2.37
CA GLU A 69 8.92 -18.10 -2.57
C GLU A 69 8.77 -18.44 -4.06
N THR A 70 8.36 -17.46 -4.88
CA THR A 70 8.17 -17.66 -6.33
C THR A 70 9.50 -17.75 -7.09
N CYS A 71 10.54 -17.05 -6.64
CA CYS A 71 11.85 -17.00 -7.30
C CYS A 71 12.89 -17.93 -6.67
N GLY A 72 12.48 -18.88 -5.82
CA GLY A 72 13.39 -19.85 -5.19
C GLY A 72 14.50 -19.23 -4.33
N GLY A 73 14.29 -18.03 -3.78
CA GLY A 73 15.27 -17.32 -2.96
C GLY A 73 16.29 -16.46 -3.71
N ASP A 74 16.20 -16.32 -5.04
CA ASP A 74 17.06 -15.39 -5.79
C ASP A 74 16.59 -13.94 -5.60
N LEU A 75 17.46 -13.11 -5.01
CA LEU A 75 17.19 -11.69 -4.76
C LEU A 75 16.98 -10.87 -6.04
N LYS A 76 17.77 -11.10 -7.10
CA LYS A 76 17.68 -10.29 -8.32
C LYS A 76 16.38 -10.59 -9.07
N GLN A 77 16.03 -11.86 -9.18
CA GLN A 77 14.76 -12.26 -9.78
C GLN A 77 13.57 -11.79 -8.94
N ALA A 78 13.67 -11.87 -7.61
CA ALA A 78 12.63 -11.38 -6.71
C ALA A 78 12.40 -9.86 -6.85
N GLU A 79 13.45 -9.06 -7.03
CA GLU A 79 13.33 -7.62 -7.31
C GLU A 79 12.56 -7.35 -8.60
N VAL A 80 12.94 -8.00 -9.70
CA VAL A 80 12.25 -7.85 -11.00
C VAL A 80 10.80 -8.29 -10.89
N TRP A 81 10.53 -9.40 -10.19
CA TRP A 81 9.18 -9.89 -9.96
C TRP A 81 8.36 -8.88 -9.14
N LEU A 82 8.93 -8.31 -8.08
CA LEU A 82 8.28 -7.28 -7.26
C LEU A 82 7.92 -6.04 -8.06
N HIS A 83 8.82 -5.56 -8.93
CA HIS A 83 8.54 -4.40 -9.78
C HIS A 83 7.37 -4.66 -10.73
N LYS A 84 7.34 -5.82 -11.39
CA LYS A 84 6.23 -6.22 -12.28
C LYS A 84 4.91 -6.34 -11.53
N GLN A 85 4.94 -6.97 -10.35
CA GLN A 85 3.74 -7.14 -9.52
C GLN A 85 3.23 -5.82 -8.94
N ALA A 86 4.12 -4.92 -8.54
CA ALA A 86 3.76 -3.61 -8.00
C ALA A 86 2.92 -2.80 -9.01
N GLN A 87 3.23 -2.89 -10.30
CA GLN A 87 2.45 -2.23 -11.34
C GLN A 87 1.02 -2.79 -11.43
N GLN A 88 0.90 -4.13 -11.46
CA GLN A 88 -0.41 -4.81 -11.53
C GLN A 88 -1.26 -4.54 -10.29
N GLU A 89 -0.67 -4.64 -9.10
CA GLU A 89 -1.34 -4.31 -7.84
C GLU A 89 -1.72 -2.83 -7.76
N GLY A 90 -0.91 -1.95 -8.33
CA GLY A 90 -1.16 -0.52 -8.40
C GLY A 90 -2.47 -0.20 -9.10
N TRP A 91 -2.70 -0.78 -10.29
CA TRP A 91 -3.95 -0.60 -11.02
C TRP A 91 -5.16 -1.16 -10.27
N SER A 92 -5.03 -2.35 -9.65
CA SER A 92 -6.12 -2.94 -8.86
C SER A 92 -6.47 -2.08 -7.63
N LYS A 93 -5.46 -1.56 -6.92
CA LYS A 93 -5.67 -0.67 -5.76
C LYS A 93 -6.27 0.66 -6.18
N ALA A 94 -5.80 1.25 -7.28
CA ALA A 94 -6.35 2.50 -7.81
C ALA A 94 -7.84 2.36 -8.12
N ALA A 95 -8.26 1.26 -8.76
CA ALA A 95 -9.66 0.99 -9.04
C ALA A 95 -10.51 0.83 -7.76
N LYS A 96 -9.97 0.22 -6.70
CA LYS A 96 -10.67 0.05 -5.41
C LYS A 96 -10.77 1.35 -4.60
N LEU A 97 -9.79 2.24 -4.73
CA LEU A 97 -9.76 3.53 -4.04
C LEU A 97 -10.52 4.62 -4.81
N HIS A 98 -10.85 4.36 -6.07
CA HIS A 98 -11.65 5.25 -6.89
C HIS A 98 -12.99 5.60 -6.21
N GLY A 99 -13.40 6.86 -6.30
CA GLY A 99 -14.64 7.38 -5.69
C GLY A 99 -14.49 7.88 -4.26
N ARG A 100 -13.33 7.69 -3.60
CA ARG A 100 -13.03 8.34 -2.32
C ARG A 100 -12.81 9.84 -2.51
N LYS A 101 -13.14 10.63 -1.48
CA LYS A 101 -12.96 12.09 -1.50
C LYS A 101 -11.48 12.44 -1.32
N THR A 102 -10.90 13.13 -2.30
CA THR A 102 -9.51 13.63 -2.28
C THR A 102 -9.51 15.14 -2.34
N LYS A 103 -9.58 15.81 -1.18
CA LYS A 103 -9.60 17.29 -1.09
C LYS A 103 -8.24 17.91 -0.80
N GLU A 104 -7.29 17.11 -0.32
CA GLU A 104 -5.91 17.54 -0.09
C GLU A 104 -5.08 17.33 -1.36
N GLY A 105 -3.85 17.85 -1.41
CA GLY A 105 -3.00 17.69 -2.59
C GLY A 105 -1.83 18.66 -2.64
N LEU A 106 -1.22 18.76 -3.81
CA LEU A 106 -0.23 19.78 -4.13
C LEU A 106 -0.52 20.39 -5.51
N ILE A 107 -0.18 21.67 -5.63
CA ILE A 107 -0.06 22.36 -6.91
C ILE A 107 1.41 22.37 -7.31
N GLY A 108 1.73 21.77 -8.44
CA GLY A 108 3.04 21.81 -9.07
C GLY A 108 3.10 22.91 -10.13
N LEU A 109 4.12 23.76 -10.04
CA LEU A 109 4.44 24.76 -11.07
C LEU A 109 5.79 24.40 -11.67
N LEU A 110 5.86 24.26 -12.99
CA LEU A 110 7.10 24.06 -13.71
C LEU A 110 7.18 25.06 -14.86
N GLN A 111 8.29 25.78 -14.93
CA GLN A 111 8.57 26.73 -15.99
C GLN A 111 9.86 26.34 -16.71
N GLU A 112 9.78 26.24 -18.03
CA GLU A 112 10.93 26.01 -18.91
C GLU A 112 10.90 27.05 -20.04
N GLY A 113 11.83 28.00 -20.00
CA GLY A 113 11.86 29.14 -20.91
C GLY A 113 10.56 29.94 -20.86
N ASN A 114 9.86 29.98 -22.01
CA ASN A 114 8.60 30.70 -22.20
C ASN A 114 7.36 29.78 -22.09
N VAL A 115 7.51 28.56 -21.57
CA VAL A 115 6.39 27.66 -21.25
C VAL A 115 6.30 27.54 -19.75
N THR A 116 5.09 27.68 -19.22
CA THR A 116 4.79 27.40 -17.81
C THR A 116 3.62 26.43 -17.77
N VAL A 117 3.77 25.36 -16.99
CA VAL A 117 2.71 24.40 -16.72
C VAL A 117 2.35 24.45 -15.24
N LEU A 118 1.05 24.37 -14.98
CA LEU A 118 0.48 24.27 -13.64
C LEU A 118 -0.30 22.95 -13.57
N VAL A 119 0.02 22.11 -12.59
CA VAL A 119 -0.65 20.83 -12.37
C VAL A 119 -1.19 20.76 -10.96
N GLU A 120 -2.42 20.31 -10.80
CA GLU A 120 -3.02 19.97 -9.51
C GLU A 120 -3.07 18.45 -9.38
N VAL A 121 -2.52 17.92 -8.28
CA VAL A 121 -2.58 16.49 -7.96
C VAL A 121 -3.12 16.33 -6.56
N ASN A 122 -4.31 15.72 -6.44
CA ASN A 122 -5.00 15.54 -5.18
C ASN A 122 -4.69 14.19 -4.50
N CYS A 123 -4.87 14.15 -3.17
CA CYS A 123 -4.79 12.98 -2.32
C CYS A 123 -5.83 13.04 -1.19
N GLU A 124 -5.97 11.95 -0.43
CA GLU A 124 -6.96 11.86 0.65
C GLU A 124 -6.58 12.72 1.87
N THR A 125 -5.28 12.77 2.23
CA THR A 125 -4.79 13.43 3.45
C THR A 125 -3.50 14.21 3.20
N ASP A 126 -3.22 15.21 4.03
CA ASP A 126 -2.04 16.07 3.97
C ASP A 126 -0.73 15.34 4.34
N PHE A 127 -0.81 14.26 5.11
CA PHE A 127 0.34 13.40 5.38
C PHE A 127 0.90 12.76 4.10
N VAL A 128 0.02 12.45 3.13
CA VAL A 128 0.43 11.92 1.83
C VAL A 128 1.06 13.03 0.99
N SER A 129 0.49 14.23 0.95
CA SER A 129 1.02 15.35 0.16
C SER A 129 2.44 15.77 0.59
N LYS A 130 2.75 15.67 1.89
CA LYS A 130 4.07 15.97 2.46
C LYS A 130 5.13 14.89 2.19
N ASN A 131 4.76 13.71 1.69
CA ASN A 131 5.69 12.63 1.42
C ASN A 131 6.53 12.89 0.15
N LEU A 132 7.85 12.65 0.23
CA LEU A 132 8.75 12.78 -0.91
C LEU A 132 8.32 11.96 -2.14
N ARG A 133 7.74 10.77 -1.95
CA ARG A 133 7.23 9.94 -3.06
C ARG A 133 6.07 10.60 -3.79
N PHE A 134 5.20 11.30 -3.07
CA PHE A 134 4.09 12.03 -3.68
C PHE A 134 4.60 13.28 -4.40
N GLN A 135 5.54 14.02 -3.80
CA GLN A 135 6.18 15.17 -4.46
C GLN A 135 6.91 14.77 -5.75
N GLN A 136 7.60 13.62 -5.74
CA GLN A 136 8.21 13.03 -6.94
C GLN A 136 7.16 12.73 -8.02
N LEU A 137 6.00 12.18 -7.65
CA LEU A 137 4.90 11.96 -8.60
C LEU A 137 4.44 13.27 -9.24
N VAL A 138 4.20 14.32 -8.43
CA VAL A 138 3.80 15.64 -8.93
C VAL A 138 4.83 16.20 -9.91
N GLN A 139 6.12 16.07 -9.61
CA GLN A 139 7.20 16.46 -10.50
C GLN A 139 7.16 15.69 -11.83
N GLN A 140 6.96 14.37 -11.80
CA GLN A 140 6.86 13.56 -13.03
C GLN A 140 5.64 13.95 -13.87
N VAL A 141 4.50 14.25 -13.23
CA VAL A 141 3.31 14.75 -13.93
C VAL A 141 3.56 16.11 -14.58
N ALA A 142 4.21 17.03 -13.87
CA ALA A 142 4.57 18.34 -14.42
C ALA A 142 5.54 18.22 -15.61
N LEU A 143 6.57 17.39 -15.49
CA LEU A 143 7.52 17.14 -16.58
C LEU A 143 6.84 16.50 -17.80
N GLY A 144 6.00 15.48 -17.60
CA GLY A 144 5.24 14.86 -18.68
C GLY A 144 4.31 15.86 -19.39
N THR A 145 3.67 16.74 -18.62
CA THR A 145 2.82 17.81 -19.16
C THR A 145 3.64 18.83 -19.94
N MET A 146 4.80 19.25 -19.43
CA MET A 146 5.72 20.16 -20.11
C MET A 146 6.17 19.60 -21.46
N LEU A 147 6.61 18.34 -21.49
CA LEU A 147 7.01 17.65 -22.72
C LEU A 147 5.87 17.59 -23.73
N HIS A 148 4.64 17.31 -23.28
CA HIS A 148 3.47 17.33 -24.14
C HIS A 148 3.21 18.74 -24.72
N CYS A 149 3.24 19.78 -23.89
CA CYS A 149 3.05 21.16 -24.34
C CYS A 149 4.14 21.64 -25.32
N GLN A 150 5.39 21.21 -25.12
CA GLN A 150 6.50 21.52 -26.04
C GLN A 150 6.28 20.85 -27.40
N SER A 151 5.83 19.60 -27.44
CA SER A 151 5.51 18.90 -28.70
C SER A 151 4.42 19.59 -29.53
N LEU A 152 3.49 20.31 -28.88
CA LEU A 152 2.45 21.08 -29.56
C LEU A 152 2.98 22.39 -30.15
N LYS A 153 3.99 23.01 -29.54
CA LYS A 153 4.61 24.23 -30.10
C LYS A 153 5.28 23.97 -31.44
N ASP A 154 5.84 22.78 -31.61
CA ASP A 154 6.45 22.37 -32.88
C ASP A 154 5.43 22.25 -34.02
N GLN A 155 4.14 22.08 -33.71
CA GLN A 155 3.06 21.99 -34.71
C GLN A 155 2.27 23.30 -34.92
N VAL A 156 2.32 24.24 -33.98
CA VAL A 156 1.46 25.46 -33.99
C VAL A 156 2.28 26.74 -34.26
N SER A 157 3.40 26.65 -34.98
CA SER A 157 4.18 27.83 -35.40
C SER A 157 3.59 28.55 -36.63
N THR A 158 2.27 28.73 -36.68
CA THR A 158 1.64 29.61 -37.67
C THR A 158 0.57 30.48 -37.03
N TYR A 159 1.00 31.43 -36.21
CA TYR A 159 0.24 32.66 -36.01
C TYR A 159 0.91 33.78 -36.79
N SER A 160 0.38 34.06 -37.98
CA SER A 160 0.74 35.25 -38.77
C SER A 160 0.01 36.44 -38.20
N LYS A 161 0.75 37.38 -37.61
CA LYS A 161 0.23 38.68 -37.18
C LYS A 161 -0.35 39.41 -38.41
N GLY A 162 -1.67 39.55 -38.47
CA GLY A 162 -2.32 40.41 -39.47
C GLY A 162 -1.89 41.87 -39.23
N ASN A 163 -1.25 42.47 -40.24
CA ASN A 163 -0.91 43.89 -40.23
C ASN A 163 -2.21 44.70 -40.20
N TRP A 164 -2.43 45.48 -39.13
CA TRP A 164 -3.50 46.47 -39.09
C TRP A 164 -2.95 47.83 -39.50
N GLU A 165 -2.62 47.97 -40.79
CA GLU A 165 -2.46 49.27 -41.42
C GLU A 165 -3.77 49.62 -42.11
N LYS A 166 -4.54 50.53 -41.51
CA LYS A 166 -5.46 51.45 -42.21
C LYS A 166 -5.44 52.79 -41.44
N THR A 167 -4.67 53.76 -41.92
CA THR A 167 -5.04 54.87 -42.83
C THR A 167 -6.00 55.86 -42.17
#